data_AF-A0A318MLA1-F1
#
_entry.id   AF-A0A318MLA1-F1
#
_cell.length_a   1.000
_cell.length_b   1.000
_cell.length_c   1.000
_cell.angle_alpha   90.00
_cell.angle_beta   90.00
_cell.angle_gamma   90.00
#
_symmetry.space_group_name_H-M   'P 1'
#
loop_
_entity.id
_entity.type
_entity.pdbx_description
1 polymer ?
#
loop_
_entity_poly.entity_id
_entity_poly.type
_entity_poly.pdbx_seq_one_letter_code
_entity_poly.pdbx_strand_id
1 'polypeptide(L)'
;MAAKHSKTPRQQTGGKTSTADKAKTVASAATTTAANTATTKAAAAGEVAKIAKRTSHRSIRKATPVTMDDVRSLASEATKRADKSLLVICGGLSHERDISISSGHRVQGFLEEAGWTVHVHDMDGSLLPYLTDESTRPDLVWPLLHGANGEDGSIRDVLEMAGLPYIGSRAKASRTAWSKPIAKNVARMAGLQTPHSVTLPESMFRELGVEPVIDMLLGSLGLPLFIKPTMGGSAMGCTMVTEQSQLPQALINCFAYGDVALIEQAVTGTEVSVSILEFDGHPLVLPPLEIWTPSGTYDFEARSTPGPTEFYVPARLDAKTTETVSDAALTAHRALGLRDISRTDFIVDAQGQPQFLESNVAPGMTDTSLLPQSALAADYNLPELYTALVQSVLNQKRTD
;
A
#
# COMPACT_ATOMS: atom_id res chain seq x y z
N MET A 1 -52.88 33.16 48.93
CA MET A 1 -54.17 33.07 49.65
C MET A 1 -55.03 32.01 48.98
N ALA A 2 -55.57 31.11 49.80
CA ALA A 2 -56.81 30.31 49.66
C ALA A 2 -57.10 29.49 48.39
N ALA A 3 -57.46 28.24 48.66
CA ALA A 3 -57.75 27.15 47.75
C ALA A 3 -59.24 26.97 47.38
N LYS A 4 -59.47 25.97 46.51
CA LYS A 4 -60.65 25.09 46.34
C LYS A 4 -61.82 25.55 45.47
N HIS A 5 -62.20 24.70 44.50
CA HIS A 5 -63.41 23.82 44.51
C HIS A 5 -63.46 23.06 43.15
N SER A 6 -63.09 21.77 43.10
CA SER A 6 -63.95 20.57 43.21
C SER A 6 -65.11 20.48 42.20
N LYS A 7 -65.09 19.45 41.34
CA LYS A 7 -66.26 18.62 40.99
C LYS A 7 -65.80 17.25 40.48
N THR A 8 -66.46 16.22 41.01
CA THR A 8 -66.18 14.77 40.93
C THR A 8 -67.08 14.09 39.86
N PRO A 9 -67.13 12.75 39.67
CA PRO A 9 -66.61 12.06 38.49
C PRO A 9 -67.67 11.26 37.67
N ARG A 10 -67.25 10.63 36.56
CA ARG A 10 -67.89 9.41 36.02
C ARG A 10 -66.86 8.39 35.56
N GLN A 11 -66.87 7.22 36.21
CA GLN A 11 -66.44 5.91 35.66
C GLN A 11 -67.38 5.55 34.48
N GLN A 12 -67.13 4.63 33.54
CA GLN A 12 -66.47 3.32 33.53
C GLN A 12 -66.46 2.85 32.05
N THR A 13 -65.39 2.31 31.45
CA THR A 13 -65.16 0.87 31.13
C THR A 13 -64.16 0.89 29.95
N GLY A 14 -63.16 0.03 29.78
CA GLY A 14 -62.91 -1.29 30.33
C GLY A 14 -62.62 -2.27 29.18
N GLY A 15 -61.43 -2.21 28.58
CA GLY A 15 -60.93 -3.17 27.60
C GLY A 15 -59.47 -3.53 27.92
N LYS A 16 -59.26 -4.45 28.86
CA LYS A 16 -57.93 -4.98 29.23
C LYS A 16 -57.51 -6.03 28.20
N THR A 17 -56.55 -5.71 27.33
CA THR A 17 -55.64 -6.71 26.75
C THR A 17 -54.43 -6.84 27.68
N SER A 18 -54.15 -8.05 28.16
CA SER A 18 -53.15 -8.30 29.20
C SER A 18 -51.73 -7.96 28.72
N THR A 19 -50.91 -7.43 29.63
CA THR A 19 -49.48 -7.15 29.42
C THR A 19 -48.64 -8.40 29.14
N ALA A 20 -49.17 -9.60 29.43
CA ALA A 20 -48.50 -10.87 29.16
C ALA A 20 -48.54 -11.28 27.66
N ASP A 21 -49.61 -10.93 26.93
CA ASP A 21 -49.72 -11.26 25.50
C ASP A 21 -48.85 -10.36 24.62
N LYS A 22 -48.65 -9.09 25.03
CA LYS A 22 -47.69 -8.20 24.35
C LYS A 22 -46.24 -8.64 24.57
N ALA A 23 -45.90 -9.14 25.76
CA ALA A 23 -44.54 -9.63 26.05
C ALA A 23 -44.19 -10.91 25.28
N LYS A 24 -45.13 -11.86 25.14
CA LYS A 24 -44.92 -13.09 24.34
C LYS A 24 -44.77 -12.80 22.84
N THR A 25 -45.52 -11.83 22.31
CA THR A 25 -45.47 -11.47 20.88
C THR A 25 -44.13 -10.78 20.53
N VAL A 26 -43.61 -9.92 21.42
CA VAL A 26 -42.32 -9.25 21.22
C VAL A 26 -41.13 -10.21 21.39
N ALA A 27 -41.19 -11.15 22.35
CA ALA A 27 -40.16 -12.18 22.52
C ALA A 27 -40.10 -13.15 21.32
N SER A 28 -41.25 -13.55 20.77
CA SER A 28 -41.34 -14.38 19.56
C SER A 28 -40.77 -13.66 18.33
N ALA A 29 -41.05 -12.37 18.16
CA ALA A 29 -40.51 -11.57 17.05
C ALA A 29 -38.99 -11.35 17.18
N ALA A 30 -38.48 -11.12 18.39
CA ALA A 30 -37.04 -10.98 18.65
C ALA A 30 -36.27 -12.28 18.42
N THR A 31 -36.84 -13.42 18.83
CA THR A 31 -36.23 -14.74 18.62
C THR A 31 -36.20 -15.13 17.14
N THR A 32 -37.26 -14.81 16.40
CA THR A 32 -37.34 -15.05 14.95
C THR A 32 -36.38 -14.14 14.17
N THR A 33 -36.22 -12.89 14.61
CA THR A 33 -35.26 -11.95 13.99
C THR A 33 -33.82 -12.37 14.27
N ALA A 34 -33.49 -12.79 15.49
CA ALA A 34 -32.17 -13.29 15.85
C ALA A 34 -31.82 -14.58 15.11
N ALA A 35 -32.78 -15.51 14.95
CA ALA A 35 -32.60 -16.73 14.18
C ALA A 35 -32.39 -16.45 12.68
N ASN A 36 -33.16 -15.53 12.08
CA ASN A 36 -32.98 -15.13 10.69
C ASN A 36 -31.65 -14.39 10.45
N THR A 37 -31.21 -13.58 11.42
CA THR A 37 -29.91 -12.87 11.36
C THR A 37 -28.75 -13.85 11.52
N ALA A 38 -28.86 -14.85 12.40
CA ALA A 38 -27.85 -15.90 12.54
C ALA A 38 -27.75 -16.78 11.29
N THR A 39 -28.91 -17.11 10.69
CA THR A 39 -28.98 -17.94 9.47
C THR A 39 -28.43 -17.20 8.24
N THR A 40 -28.70 -15.90 8.11
CA THR A 40 -28.11 -15.06 7.04
C THR A 40 -26.62 -14.82 7.24
N LYS A 41 -26.15 -14.65 8.48
CA LYS A 41 -24.72 -14.50 8.79
C LYS A 41 -23.94 -15.81 8.56
N ALA A 42 -24.54 -16.97 8.85
CA ALA A 42 -23.97 -18.27 8.53
C ALA A 42 -23.97 -18.57 7.03
N ALA A 43 -25.02 -18.16 6.30
CA ALA A 43 -25.08 -18.27 4.85
C ALA A 43 -24.04 -17.37 4.17
N ALA A 44 -23.91 -16.12 4.60
CA ALA A 44 -22.89 -15.18 4.13
C ALA A 44 -21.47 -15.66 4.47
N ALA A 45 -21.22 -16.17 5.68
CA ALA A 45 -19.94 -16.76 6.04
C ALA A 45 -19.62 -18.01 5.20
N GLY A 46 -20.61 -18.84 4.89
CA GLY A 46 -20.47 -20.01 4.02
C GLY A 46 -20.21 -19.64 2.56
N GLU A 47 -20.79 -18.53 2.08
CA GLU A 47 -20.59 -18.03 0.72
C GLU A 47 -19.23 -17.33 0.57
N VAL A 48 -18.82 -16.54 1.55
CA VAL A 48 -17.46 -15.96 1.64
C VAL A 48 -16.40 -17.06 1.77
N ALA A 49 -16.65 -18.12 2.55
CA ALA A 49 -15.75 -19.27 2.64
C ALA A 49 -15.71 -20.09 1.33
N LYS A 50 -16.82 -20.18 0.59
CA LYS A 50 -16.87 -20.80 -0.75
C LYS A 50 -16.16 -19.96 -1.81
N ILE A 51 -16.25 -18.62 -1.74
CA ILE A 51 -15.52 -17.70 -2.60
C ILE A 51 -14.02 -17.79 -2.28
N ALA A 52 -13.63 -17.77 -1.00
CA ALA A 52 -12.25 -17.96 -0.55
C ALA A 52 -11.67 -19.33 -0.92
N LYS A 53 -12.47 -20.40 -0.89
CA LYS A 53 -12.07 -21.73 -1.39
C LYS A 53 -12.00 -21.81 -2.92
N ARG A 54 -12.86 -21.08 -3.64
CA ARG A 54 -12.80 -20.99 -5.11
C ARG A 54 -11.62 -20.16 -5.60
N THR A 55 -11.20 -19.12 -4.86
CA THR A 55 -9.97 -18.37 -5.14
C THR A 55 -8.71 -19.14 -4.70
N SER A 56 -8.77 -19.95 -3.63
CA SER A 56 -7.60 -20.73 -3.17
C SER A 56 -7.34 -22.03 -3.96
N HIS A 57 -8.34 -22.55 -4.69
CA HIS A 57 -8.22 -23.80 -5.46
C HIS A 57 -8.02 -23.61 -6.97
N ARG A 58 -7.93 -22.37 -7.46
CA ARG A 58 -7.26 -22.15 -8.74
C ARG A 58 -5.78 -22.34 -8.45
N SER A 59 -5.32 -23.60 -8.55
CA SER A 59 -3.92 -24.00 -8.51
C SER A 59 -3.09 -22.86 -9.06
N ILE A 60 -2.44 -22.09 -8.17
CA ILE A 60 -1.43 -21.13 -8.56
C ILE A 60 -0.35 -22.02 -9.14
N ARG A 61 -0.40 -22.25 -10.46
CA ARG A 61 0.75 -22.81 -11.15
C ARG A 61 1.89 -21.91 -10.73
N LYS A 62 2.89 -22.46 -10.02
CA LYS A 62 4.15 -21.74 -9.79
C LYS A 62 4.56 -21.26 -11.18
N ALA A 63 4.39 -19.97 -11.46
CA ALA A 63 4.91 -19.38 -12.67
C ALA A 63 6.41 -19.68 -12.65
N THR A 64 6.96 -20.13 -13.77
CA THR A 64 8.40 -20.32 -13.88
C THR A 64 9.06 -18.99 -13.48
N PRO A 65 9.99 -19.00 -12.50
CA PRO A 65 10.68 -17.79 -12.11
C PRO A 65 11.41 -17.19 -13.32
N VAL A 66 11.36 -15.86 -13.47
CA VAL A 66 12.17 -15.17 -14.47
C VAL A 66 13.64 -15.41 -14.15
N THR A 67 14.41 -15.82 -15.15
CA THR A 67 15.85 -16.07 -15.04
C THR A 67 16.66 -14.88 -15.57
N MET A 68 17.95 -14.84 -15.23
CA MET A 68 18.91 -13.91 -15.83
C MET A 68 18.94 -14.00 -17.36
N ASP A 69 18.78 -15.20 -17.91
CA ASP A 69 18.80 -15.41 -19.36
C ASP A 69 17.53 -14.84 -20.02
N ASP A 70 16.37 -14.89 -19.34
CA ASP A 70 15.14 -14.23 -19.81
C ASP A 70 15.31 -12.71 -19.88
N VAL A 71 15.91 -12.11 -18.84
CA VAL A 71 16.21 -10.67 -18.79
C VAL A 71 17.19 -10.28 -19.90
N ARG A 72 18.26 -11.05 -20.09
CA ARG A 72 19.24 -10.82 -21.18
C ARG A 72 18.62 -11.01 -22.56
N SER A 73 17.75 -12.00 -22.74
CA SER A 73 17.04 -12.23 -23.99
C SER A 73 16.21 -11.00 -24.35
N LEU A 74 15.36 -10.53 -23.44
CA LEU A 74 14.56 -9.32 -23.62
C LEU A 74 15.43 -8.08 -23.88
N ALA A 75 16.57 -7.95 -23.18
CA ALA A 75 17.49 -6.84 -23.39
C ALA A 75 18.21 -6.89 -24.77
N SER A 76 18.45 -8.10 -25.29
CA SER A 76 19.14 -8.33 -26.58
C SER A 76 18.23 -8.14 -27.79
N GLU A 77 16.93 -8.50 -27.67
CA GLU A 77 15.90 -8.24 -28.69
C GLU A 77 15.71 -6.75 -28.98
N ALA A 78 16.13 -5.89 -28.04
CA ALA A 78 16.05 -4.45 -28.14
C ALA A 78 17.01 -3.82 -29.17
N THR A 79 17.66 -4.57 -30.05
CA THR A 79 18.59 -4.02 -31.07
C THR A 79 17.93 -3.10 -32.12
N LYS A 80 16.61 -2.87 -32.06
CA LYS A 80 15.85 -1.85 -32.81
C LYS A 80 15.52 -0.58 -31.99
N ARG A 81 16.43 -0.13 -31.11
CA ARG A 81 16.21 1.01 -30.17
C ARG A 81 15.91 2.36 -30.83
N ALA A 82 16.45 2.63 -32.03
CA ALA A 82 16.52 3.99 -32.58
C ALA A 82 15.14 4.63 -32.92
N ASP A 83 14.11 3.82 -33.14
CA ASP A 83 12.80 4.31 -33.60
C ASP A 83 11.77 4.45 -32.45
N LYS A 84 12.16 4.18 -31.20
CA LYS A 84 11.26 4.23 -30.03
C LYS A 84 11.70 5.28 -29.02
N SER A 85 10.78 6.17 -28.66
CA SER A 85 11.03 7.24 -27.68
C SER A 85 10.42 6.91 -26.32
N LEU A 86 11.21 7.09 -25.27
CA LEU A 86 10.78 6.96 -23.88
C LEU A 86 10.65 8.33 -23.24
N LEU A 87 9.62 8.50 -22.43
CA LEU A 87 9.50 9.66 -21.56
C LEU A 87 9.60 9.23 -20.09
N VAL A 88 10.59 9.76 -19.39
CA VAL A 88 10.64 9.74 -17.93
C VAL A 88 9.91 10.98 -17.41
N ILE A 89 8.87 10.77 -16.60
CA ILE A 89 8.22 11.87 -15.87
C ILE A 89 8.77 11.88 -14.45
N CYS A 90 9.32 13.01 -14.01
CA CYS A 90 9.86 13.21 -12.67
C CYS A 90 9.54 14.62 -12.14
N GLY A 91 10.07 14.98 -10.98
CA GLY A 91 9.77 16.27 -10.32
C GLY A 91 8.40 16.30 -9.68
N GLY A 92 7.56 17.25 -10.08
CA GLY A 92 6.28 17.59 -9.46
C GLY A 92 6.41 18.54 -8.26
N LEU A 93 5.29 18.74 -7.55
CA LEU A 93 5.18 19.68 -6.41
C LEU A 93 5.25 19.00 -5.04
N SER A 94 5.57 17.70 -4.98
CA SER A 94 5.64 16.98 -3.71
C SER A 94 6.89 17.37 -2.91
N HIS A 95 6.86 17.10 -1.59
CA HIS A 95 8.04 17.22 -0.73
C HIS A 95 9.19 16.27 -1.13
N GLU A 96 8.91 15.32 -2.01
CA GLU A 96 9.84 14.29 -2.49
C GLU A 96 10.36 14.59 -3.91
N ARG A 97 10.18 15.83 -4.39
CA ARG A 97 10.58 16.31 -5.72
C ARG A 97 12.04 16.01 -6.07
N ASP A 98 12.97 16.27 -5.17
CA ASP A 98 14.40 16.12 -5.46
C ASP A 98 14.79 14.65 -5.65
N ILE A 99 14.18 13.75 -4.85
CA ILE A 99 14.34 12.29 -4.99
C ILE A 99 13.77 11.82 -6.33
N SER A 100 12.63 12.40 -6.74
CA SER A 100 11.95 12.12 -8.01
C SER A 100 12.82 12.52 -9.20
N ILE A 101 13.38 13.74 -9.20
CA ILE A 101 14.32 14.22 -10.23
C ILE A 101 15.58 13.36 -10.30
N SER A 102 16.18 13.06 -9.14
CA SER A 102 17.39 12.23 -9.05
C SER A 102 17.14 10.81 -9.61
N SER A 103 16.01 10.20 -9.25
CA SER A 103 15.57 8.91 -9.79
C SER A 103 15.38 8.97 -11.30
N GLY A 104 14.74 10.03 -11.80
CA GLY A 104 14.47 10.25 -13.22
C GLY A 104 15.74 10.31 -14.07
N HIS A 105 16.68 11.20 -13.69
CA HIS A 105 17.94 11.35 -14.43
C HIS A 105 18.83 10.11 -14.36
N ARG A 106 18.78 9.37 -13.26
CA ARG A 106 19.54 8.13 -13.14
C ARG A 106 19.00 7.03 -14.05
N VAL A 107 17.69 6.84 -14.10
CA VAL A 107 17.06 5.90 -15.03
C VAL A 107 17.29 6.32 -16.48
N GLN A 108 17.20 7.63 -16.78
CA GLN A 108 17.58 8.18 -18.09
C GLN A 108 19.01 7.75 -18.47
N GLY A 109 20.00 8.00 -17.62
CA GLY A 109 21.40 7.68 -17.93
C GLY A 109 21.64 6.20 -18.23
N PHE A 110 21.05 5.29 -17.46
CA PHE A 110 21.18 3.85 -17.72
C PHE A 110 20.48 3.39 -19.01
N LEU A 111 19.33 3.99 -19.34
CA LEU A 111 18.63 3.68 -20.59
C LEU A 111 19.35 4.28 -21.81
N GLU A 112 19.92 5.48 -21.69
CA GLU A 112 20.77 6.10 -22.73
C GLU A 112 22.06 5.30 -22.94
N GLU A 113 22.69 4.79 -21.88
CA GLU A 113 23.82 3.86 -21.97
C GLU A 113 23.43 2.57 -22.72
N ALA A 114 22.22 2.07 -22.48
CA ALA A 114 21.63 0.99 -23.26
C ALA A 114 21.15 1.42 -24.66
N GLY A 115 21.39 2.65 -25.10
CA GLY A 115 21.12 3.12 -26.47
C GLY A 115 19.66 3.48 -26.76
N TRP A 116 18.84 3.75 -25.75
CA TRP A 116 17.48 4.26 -25.91
C TRP A 116 17.46 5.78 -26.13
N THR A 117 16.48 6.26 -26.90
CA THR A 117 16.13 7.68 -26.95
C THR A 117 15.21 8.00 -25.77
N VAL A 118 15.73 8.72 -24.77
CA VAL A 118 15.00 9.06 -23.54
C VAL A 118 14.85 10.56 -23.42
N HIS A 119 13.61 11.00 -23.20
CA HIS A 119 13.29 12.37 -22.82
C HIS A 119 12.92 12.40 -21.34
N VAL A 120 13.19 13.52 -20.68
CA VAL A 120 12.77 13.78 -19.31
C VAL A 120 11.85 14.99 -19.30
N HIS A 121 10.75 14.90 -18.58
CA HIS A 121 9.82 16.00 -18.40
C HIS A 121 9.36 16.11 -16.95
N ASP A 122 9.28 17.33 -16.44
CA ASP A 122 8.74 17.60 -15.12
C ASP A 122 7.21 17.40 -15.08
N MET A 123 6.64 17.04 -13.94
CA MET A 123 5.19 17.10 -13.77
C MET A 123 4.73 18.54 -13.52
N ASP A 124 4.63 19.31 -14.61
CA ASP A 124 4.19 20.70 -14.61
C ASP A 124 3.08 20.99 -15.66
N GLY A 125 2.73 22.27 -15.82
CA GLY A 125 1.66 22.71 -16.72
C GLY A 125 1.91 22.45 -18.22
N SER A 126 3.13 22.12 -18.62
CA SER A 126 3.51 21.82 -20.01
C SER A 126 3.47 20.32 -20.36
N LEU A 127 3.31 19.45 -19.34
CA LEU A 127 3.30 18.00 -19.54
C LEU A 127 2.15 17.54 -20.45
N LEU A 128 0.92 18.01 -20.23
CA LEU A 128 -0.22 17.60 -21.06
C LEU A 128 -0.06 18.00 -22.53
N PRO A 129 0.33 19.25 -22.87
CA PRO A 129 0.73 19.60 -24.24
C PRO A 129 1.77 18.64 -24.82
N TYR A 130 2.83 18.32 -24.07
CA TYR A 130 3.88 17.40 -24.52
C TYR A 130 3.36 15.98 -24.83
N LEU A 131 2.48 15.45 -23.98
CA LEU A 131 1.90 14.10 -24.16
C LEU A 131 0.90 14.00 -25.32
N THR A 132 0.32 15.13 -25.75
CA THR A 132 -0.77 15.17 -26.73
C THR A 132 -0.34 15.67 -28.11
N ASP A 133 0.80 16.35 -28.23
CA ASP A 133 1.39 16.74 -29.51
C ASP A 133 2.00 15.53 -30.22
N GLU A 134 1.58 15.26 -31.45
CA GLU A 134 2.04 14.12 -32.26
C GLU A 134 3.56 14.11 -32.47
N SER A 135 4.22 15.27 -32.45
CA SER A 135 5.66 15.39 -32.67
C SER A 135 6.50 15.05 -31.43
N THR A 136 5.93 15.14 -30.23
CA THR A 136 6.61 14.88 -28.96
C THR A 136 6.07 13.67 -28.20
N ARG A 137 4.92 13.15 -28.62
CA ARG A 137 4.26 12.02 -27.97
C ARG A 137 5.20 10.80 -27.89
N PRO A 138 5.46 10.25 -26.68
CA PRO A 138 6.37 9.13 -26.51
C PRO A 138 5.71 7.78 -26.85
N ASP A 139 6.52 6.77 -27.16
CA ASP A 139 6.07 5.38 -27.29
C ASP A 139 5.81 4.71 -25.93
N LEU A 140 6.51 5.13 -24.88
CA LEU A 140 6.37 4.60 -23.52
C LEU A 140 6.68 5.67 -22.47
N VAL A 141 5.95 5.65 -21.36
CA VAL A 141 6.21 6.53 -20.22
C VAL A 141 6.71 5.74 -19.00
N TRP A 142 7.75 6.24 -18.32
CA TRP A 142 8.14 5.76 -17.00
C TRP A 142 7.92 6.86 -15.95
N PRO A 143 6.81 6.81 -15.19
CA PRO A 143 6.52 7.80 -14.16
C PRO A 143 7.33 7.51 -12.89
N LEU A 144 8.41 8.27 -12.69
CA LEU A 144 9.29 8.23 -11.52
C LEU A 144 9.00 9.40 -10.58
N LEU A 145 7.72 9.56 -10.26
CA LEU A 145 7.19 10.58 -9.36
C LEU A 145 6.99 9.99 -7.97
N HIS A 146 7.38 10.74 -6.93
CA HIS A 146 7.18 10.36 -5.53
C HIS A 146 6.14 11.23 -4.84
N GLY A 147 5.49 10.64 -3.83
CA GLY A 147 4.41 11.26 -3.07
C GLY A 147 3.05 11.13 -3.75
N ALA A 148 2.04 11.79 -3.19
CA ALA A 148 0.62 11.55 -3.52
C ALA A 148 0.35 11.45 -5.02
N ASN A 149 0.52 12.53 -5.80
CA ASN A 149 0.19 12.52 -7.24
C ASN A 149 1.03 11.53 -8.06
N GLY A 150 2.18 11.09 -7.53
CA GLY A 150 3.08 10.11 -8.13
C GLY A 150 2.79 8.66 -7.75
N GLU A 151 2.05 8.40 -6.67
CA GLU A 151 1.87 7.05 -6.12
C GLU A 151 0.39 6.67 -5.90
N ASP A 152 -0.50 7.66 -5.84
CA ASP A 152 -1.94 7.51 -5.57
C ASP A 152 -2.77 7.13 -6.81
N GLY A 153 -2.13 6.96 -7.97
CA GLY A 153 -2.79 6.64 -9.23
C GLY A 153 -3.18 7.84 -10.10
N SER A 154 -3.06 9.08 -9.62
CA SER A 154 -3.58 10.26 -10.34
C SER A 154 -2.87 10.51 -11.68
N ILE A 155 -1.53 10.52 -11.72
CA ILE A 155 -0.81 10.61 -13.01
C ILE A 155 -1.07 9.39 -13.90
N ARG A 156 -1.34 8.21 -13.32
CA ARG A 156 -1.64 7.00 -14.10
C ARG A 156 -3.00 7.12 -14.80
N ASP A 157 -4.02 7.68 -14.14
CA ASP A 157 -5.30 7.99 -14.78
C ASP A 157 -5.11 8.95 -15.98
N VAL A 158 -4.22 9.95 -15.85
CA VAL A 158 -3.89 10.86 -16.96
C VAL A 158 -3.24 10.11 -18.13
N LEU A 159 -2.28 9.22 -17.86
CA LEU A 159 -1.62 8.42 -18.89
C LEU A 159 -2.59 7.43 -19.56
N GLU A 160 -3.50 6.82 -18.79
CA GLU A 160 -4.56 5.95 -19.31
C GLU A 160 -5.53 6.75 -20.20
N MET A 161 -5.96 7.94 -19.78
CA MET A 161 -6.80 8.83 -20.60
C MET A 161 -6.11 9.31 -21.87
N ALA A 162 -4.79 9.53 -21.81
CA ALA A 162 -4.00 9.90 -22.99
C ALA A 162 -3.78 8.70 -23.94
N GLY A 163 -4.10 7.47 -23.53
CA GLY A 163 -3.83 6.26 -24.31
C GLY A 163 -2.34 5.97 -24.45
N LEU A 164 -1.56 6.27 -23.40
CA LEU A 164 -0.12 6.05 -23.37
C LEU A 164 0.22 4.83 -22.51
N PRO A 165 1.00 3.86 -23.03
CA PRO A 165 1.52 2.79 -22.20
C PRO A 165 2.54 3.37 -21.20
N TYR A 166 2.60 2.78 -20.03
CA TYR A 166 3.57 3.15 -19.01
C TYR A 166 4.03 1.97 -18.16
N ILE A 167 5.22 2.12 -17.59
CA ILE A 167 5.80 1.19 -16.61
C ILE A 167 5.15 1.42 -15.26
N GLY A 168 4.66 0.35 -14.63
CA GLY A 168 4.12 0.36 -13.28
C GLY A 168 2.63 0.08 -13.22
N SER A 169 2.14 0.06 -11.98
CA SER A 169 0.79 -0.41 -11.64
C SER A 169 -0.33 0.49 -12.18
N ARG A 170 -1.50 -0.10 -12.51
CA ARG A 170 -2.69 0.65 -12.95
C ARG A 170 -3.19 1.60 -11.87
N ALA A 171 -3.86 2.69 -12.27
CA ALA A 171 -4.34 3.71 -11.32
C ALA A 171 -5.17 3.13 -10.16
N LYS A 172 -6.07 2.17 -10.42
CA LYS A 172 -6.88 1.51 -9.39
C LYS A 172 -6.05 0.71 -8.38
N ALA A 173 -5.02 0.00 -8.86
CA ALA A 173 -4.11 -0.76 -8.01
C ALA A 173 -3.24 0.18 -7.18
N SER A 174 -2.73 1.25 -7.79
CA SER A 174 -2.03 2.34 -7.08
C SER A 174 -2.87 2.93 -5.96
N ARG A 175 -4.15 3.25 -6.21
CA ARG A 175 -5.07 3.76 -5.17
C ARG A 175 -5.26 2.78 -4.01
N THR A 176 -5.33 1.49 -4.31
CA THR A 176 -5.50 0.42 -3.31
C THR A 176 -4.25 0.29 -2.45
N ALA A 177 -3.06 0.31 -3.07
CA ALA A 177 -1.78 0.24 -2.36
C ALA A 177 -1.47 1.51 -1.55
N TRP A 178 -1.81 2.68 -2.08
CA TRP A 178 -1.54 3.99 -1.46
C TRP A 178 -2.24 4.16 -0.11
N SER A 179 -3.46 3.61 0.03
CA SER A 179 -4.16 3.58 1.30
C SER A 179 -3.70 2.40 2.14
N LYS A 180 -2.83 2.65 3.13
CA LYS A 180 -2.33 1.65 4.08
C LYS A 180 -3.45 0.78 4.70
N PRO A 181 -4.57 1.32 5.23
CA PRO A 181 -5.62 0.46 5.79
C PRO A 181 -6.32 -0.42 4.75
N ILE A 182 -6.52 0.08 3.52
CA ILE A 182 -7.11 -0.72 2.44
C ILE A 182 -6.13 -1.82 2.03
N ALA A 183 -4.86 -1.47 1.78
CA ALA A 183 -3.81 -2.41 1.41
C ALA A 183 -3.65 -3.53 2.46
N LYS A 184 -3.66 -3.18 3.74
CA LYS A 184 -3.60 -4.15 4.85
C LYS A 184 -4.80 -5.09 4.87
N ASN A 185 -6.01 -4.60 4.57
CA ASN A 185 -7.19 -5.46 4.48
C ASN A 185 -7.07 -6.44 3.31
N VAL A 186 -6.60 -5.98 2.15
CA VAL A 186 -6.35 -6.84 0.99
C VAL A 186 -5.26 -7.88 1.30
N ALA A 187 -4.16 -7.47 1.91
CA ALA A 187 -3.08 -8.36 2.34
C ALA A 187 -3.59 -9.44 3.32
N ARG A 188 -4.38 -9.06 4.33
CA ARG A 188 -4.99 -9.99 5.29
C ARG A 188 -5.93 -10.98 4.61
N MET A 189 -6.75 -10.52 3.66
CA MET A 189 -7.63 -11.40 2.88
C MET A 189 -6.85 -12.39 2.01
N ALA A 190 -5.63 -12.03 1.59
CA ALA A 190 -4.71 -12.91 0.88
C ALA A 190 -3.91 -13.86 1.81
N GLY A 191 -4.13 -13.80 3.12
CA GLY A 191 -3.48 -14.66 4.11
C GLY A 191 -2.17 -14.10 4.68
N LEU A 192 -1.82 -12.86 4.38
CA LEU A 192 -0.65 -12.19 4.95
C LEU A 192 -0.93 -11.70 6.37
N GLN A 193 0.11 -11.77 7.21
CA GLN A 193 0.07 -11.14 8.53
C GLN A 193 0.33 -9.65 8.39
N THR A 194 -0.35 -8.86 9.22
CA THR A 194 -0.16 -7.41 9.28
C THR A 194 -0.53 -6.95 10.69
N PRO A 195 0.16 -5.92 11.25
CA PRO A 195 -0.11 -5.46 12.60
C PRO A 195 -1.60 -5.14 12.82
N HIS A 196 -2.14 -5.54 13.96
CA HIS A 196 -3.50 -5.19 14.34
C HIS A 196 -3.60 -3.67 14.52
N SER A 197 -4.66 -3.07 13.99
CA SER A 197 -4.73 -1.62 13.80
C SER A 197 -6.14 -1.08 13.81
N VAL A 198 -6.28 0.19 14.19
CA VAL A 198 -7.50 1.00 14.03
C VAL A 198 -7.22 2.23 13.17
N THR A 199 -8.25 2.74 12.50
CA THR A 199 -8.18 4.01 11.75
C THR A 199 -9.11 5.03 12.38
N LEU A 200 -8.57 6.16 12.83
CA LEU A 200 -9.34 7.20 13.52
C LEU A 200 -9.15 8.55 12.81
N PRO A 201 -10.22 9.17 12.30
CA PRO A 201 -10.18 10.55 11.87
C PRO A 201 -9.98 11.51 13.05
N GLU A 202 -9.32 12.64 12.80
CA GLU A 202 -9.12 13.70 13.81
C GLU A 202 -10.45 14.15 14.45
N SER A 203 -11.53 14.17 13.67
CA SER A 203 -12.86 14.55 14.14
C SER A 203 -13.38 13.68 15.28
N MET A 204 -13.00 12.39 15.35
CA MET A 204 -13.47 11.49 16.41
C MET A 204 -12.97 11.91 17.79
N PHE A 205 -11.75 12.46 17.88
CA PHE A 205 -11.20 12.98 19.13
C PHE A 205 -11.93 14.24 19.60
N ARG A 206 -12.40 15.08 18.64
CA ARG A 206 -13.21 16.27 18.93
C ARG A 206 -14.63 15.89 19.38
N GLU A 207 -15.22 14.88 18.76
CA GLU A 207 -16.60 14.46 19.01
C GLU A 207 -16.78 13.60 20.27
N LEU A 208 -15.84 12.67 20.52
CA LEU A 208 -15.93 11.73 21.65
C LEU A 208 -15.08 12.12 22.85
N GLY A 209 -14.24 13.15 22.70
CA GLY A 209 -13.26 13.56 23.70
C GLY A 209 -11.94 12.78 23.58
N VAL A 210 -10.83 13.48 23.82
CA VAL A 210 -9.48 12.95 23.64
C VAL A 210 -9.19 11.80 24.63
N GLU A 211 -9.38 12.04 25.93
CA GLU A 211 -9.06 11.06 26.97
C GLU A 211 -9.83 9.74 26.83
N PRO A 212 -11.19 9.73 26.65
CA PRO A 212 -11.92 8.47 26.49
C PRO A 212 -11.49 7.66 25.26
N VAL A 213 -11.14 8.33 24.16
CA VAL A 213 -10.65 7.66 22.95
C VAL A 213 -9.26 7.05 23.19
N ILE A 214 -8.36 7.79 23.84
CA ILE A 214 -7.02 7.30 24.21
C ILE A 214 -7.13 6.08 25.14
N ASP A 215 -7.94 6.15 26.19
CA ASP A 215 -8.13 5.04 27.13
C ASP A 215 -8.66 3.79 26.43
N MET A 216 -9.65 3.95 25.55
CA MET A 216 -10.21 2.83 24.77
C MET A 216 -9.17 2.24 23.81
N LEU A 217 -8.36 3.09 23.18
CA LEU A 217 -7.32 2.67 22.26
C LEU A 217 -6.25 1.84 22.98
N LEU A 218 -5.77 2.32 24.13
CA LEU A 218 -4.79 1.61 24.96
C LEU A 218 -5.36 0.30 25.52
N GLY A 219 -6.63 0.29 25.92
CA GLY A 219 -7.31 -0.93 26.36
C GLY A 219 -7.47 -1.99 25.25
N SER A 220 -7.58 -1.55 23.99
CA SER A 220 -7.77 -2.47 22.85
C SER A 220 -6.47 -2.93 22.17
N LEU A 221 -5.47 -2.05 22.06
CA LEU A 221 -4.23 -2.33 21.32
C LEU A 221 -3.03 -2.54 22.24
N GLY A 222 -3.05 -1.96 23.45
CA GLY A 222 -1.90 -1.94 24.34
C GLY A 222 -0.80 -0.99 23.86
N LEU A 223 0.40 -1.15 24.45
CA LEU A 223 1.64 -0.51 24.05
C LEU A 223 2.71 -1.59 23.78
N PRO A 224 3.72 -1.32 22.94
CA PRO A 224 3.91 -0.10 22.15
C PRO A 224 3.00 0.00 20.92
N LEU A 225 2.82 1.22 20.41
CA LEU A 225 2.02 1.54 19.23
C LEU A 225 2.89 2.21 18.16
N PHE A 226 2.49 2.03 16.89
CA PHE A 226 3.02 2.80 15.78
C PHE A 226 1.90 3.59 15.14
N ILE A 227 2.02 4.91 15.14
CA ILE A 227 1.02 5.85 14.62
C ILE A 227 1.54 6.42 13.30
N LYS A 228 0.72 6.41 12.26
CA LYS A 228 1.07 6.95 10.94
C LYS A 228 -0.14 7.47 10.19
N PRO A 229 0.01 8.44 9.27
CA PRO A 229 -1.07 8.81 8.35
C PRO A 229 -1.53 7.60 7.53
N THR A 230 -2.82 7.52 7.23
CA THR A 230 -3.36 6.41 6.40
C THR A 230 -2.86 6.43 4.95
N MET A 231 -2.43 7.59 4.46
CA MET A 231 -1.87 7.83 3.14
C MET A 231 -0.62 8.71 3.29
N GLY A 232 0.36 8.54 2.41
CA GLY A 232 1.62 9.30 2.48
C GLY A 232 2.85 8.39 2.39
N GLY A 233 3.97 8.98 1.97
CA GLY A 233 5.26 8.32 1.80
C GLY A 233 6.31 8.80 2.81
N SER A 234 7.52 8.27 2.66
CA SER A 234 8.74 8.74 3.35
C SER A 234 8.67 8.78 4.89
N ALA A 235 7.80 7.96 5.50
CA ALA A 235 7.60 7.90 6.95
C ALA A 235 7.25 9.26 7.61
N MET A 236 6.73 10.23 6.84
CA MET A 236 6.30 11.52 7.37
C MET A 236 5.09 11.35 8.29
N GLY A 237 5.11 12.03 9.44
CA GLY A 237 4.05 11.91 10.46
C GLY A 237 3.99 10.56 11.17
N CYS A 238 4.98 9.69 10.98
CA CYS A 238 5.05 8.41 11.67
C CYS A 238 5.70 8.57 13.05
N THR A 239 5.19 7.88 14.07
CA THR A 239 5.73 7.95 15.44
C THR A 239 5.53 6.62 16.17
N MET A 240 6.61 6.12 16.76
CA MET A 240 6.57 5.03 17.75
C MET A 240 6.17 5.59 19.11
N VAL A 241 5.21 4.95 19.76
CA VAL A 241 4.68 5.36 21.07
C VAL A 241 4.84 4.20 22.06
N THR A 242 5.69 4.40 23.06
CA THR A 242 5.98 3.44 24.13
C THR A 242 5.29 3.80 25.44
N GLU A 243 4.78 5.02 25.58
CA GLU A 243 4.12 5.53 26.78
C GLU A 243 2.87 6.35 26.43
N GLN A 244 1.83 6.26 27.27
CA GLN A 244 0.56 6.98 27.06
C GLN A 244 0.77 8.51 26.93
N SER A 245 1.71 9.08 27.67
CA SER A 245 2.04 10.51 27.64
C SER A 245 2.48 11.01 26.25
N GLN A 246 2.94 10.12 25.37
CA GLN A 246 3.42 10.46 24.02
C GLN A 246 2.29 10.51 22.98
N LEU A 247 1.13 9.89 23.26
CA LEU A 247 0.02 9.76 22.32
C LEU A 247 -0.47 11.12 21.77
N PRO A 248 -0.71 12.16 22.60
CA PRO A 248 -1.21 13.43 22.08
C PRO A 248 -0.28 14.06 21.05
N GLN A 249 1.04 14.07 21.32
CA GLN A 249 2.02 14.64 20.40
C GLN A 249 2.15 13.80 19.12
N ALA A 250 2.16 12.47 19.23
CA ALA A 250 2.22 11.57 18.09
C ALA A 250 1.01 11.74 17.16
N LEU A 251 -0.19 11.93 17.71
CA LEU A 251 -1.40 12.21 16.94
C LEU A 251 -1.34 13.58 16.25
N ILE A 252 -0.89 14.62 16.94
CA ILE A 252 -0.69 15.96 16.34
C ILE A 252 0.29 15.87 15.16
N ASN A 253 1.42 15.18 15.35
CA ASN A 253 2.42 14.99 14.29
C ASN A 253 1.84 14.22 13.09
N CYS A 254 1.04 13.18 13.34
CA CYS A 254 0.36 12.42 12.31
C CYS A 254 -0.64 13.31 11.53
N PHE A 255 -1.48 14.07 12.25
CA PHE A 255 -2.53 14.89 11.63
C PHE A 255 -1.98 16.07 10.83
N ALA A 256 -0.73 16.47 11.03
CA ALA A 256 -0.05 17.44 10.16
C ALA A 256 0.13 16.94 8.71
N TYR A 257 0.05 15.63 8.48
CA TYR A 257 0.24 15.01 7.16
C TYR A 257 -1.01 14.29 6.61
N GLY A 258 -2.13 14.31 7.34
CA GLY A 258 -3.41 13.82 6.86
C GLY A 258 -4.45 13.65 7.97
N ASP A 259 -5.74 13.71 7.61
CA ASP A 259 -6.82 13.85 8.59
C ASP A 259 -7.26 12.53 9.28
N VAL A 260 -6.63 11.41 8.91
CA VAL A 260 -6.94 10.07 9.42
C VAL A 260 -5.65 9.36 9.83
N ALA A 261 -5.56 9.02 11.11
CA ALA A 261 -4.47 8.26 11.68
C ALA A 261 -4.74 6.75 11.60
N LEU A 262 -3.74 6.00 11.16
CA LEU A 262 -3.64 4.56 11.31
C LEU A 262 -2.79 4.28 12.55
N ILE A 263 -3.40 3.65 13.56
CA ILE A 263 -2.78 3.38 14.85
C ILE A 263 -2.69 1.88 15.01
N GLU A 264 -1.47 1.35 15.08
CA GLU A 264 -1.19 -0.07 15.01
C GLU A 264 -0.42 -0.54 16.25
N GLN A 265 -0.57 -1.81 16.60
CA GLN A 265 0.39 -2.45 17.50
C GLN A 265 1.78 -2.40 16.87
N ALA A 266 2.76 -1.89 17.59
CA ALA A 266 4.13 -1.87 17.09
C ALA A 266 4.68 -3.30 17.02
N VAL A 267 5.31 -3.62 15.89
CA VAL A 267 6.03 -4.87 15.69
C VAL A 267 7.52 -4.59 15.83
N THR A 268 8.22 -5.48 16.54
CA THR A 268 9.68 -5.45 16.65
C THR A 268 10.28 -6.62 15.88
N GLY A 269 11.41 -6.39 15.23
CA GLY A 269 12.03 -7.39 14.37
C GLY A 269 12.96 -6.78 13.34
N THR A 270 13.31 -7.57 12.32
CA THR A 270 14.14 -7.12 11.21
C THR A 270 13.26 -6.43 10.17
N GLU A 271 13.47 -5.14 9.94
CA GLU A 271 12.80 -4.42 8.85
C GLU A 271 13.41 -4.84 7.52
N VAL A 272 12.58 -5.29 6.59
CA VAL A 272 13.01 -5.78 5.29
C VAL A 272 12.11 -5.27 4.17
N SER A 273 12.73 -5.05 3.03
CA SER A 273 12.07 -4.61 1.83
C SER A 273 12.33 -5.59 0.69
N VAL A 274 11.28 -5.97 -0.03
CA VAL A 274 11.36 -6.90 -1.16
C VAL A 274 10.83 -6.22 -2.40
N SER A 275 11.70 -6.08 -3.40
CA SER A 275 11.35 -5.50 -4.70
C SER A 275 10.96 -6.58 -5.69
N ILE A 276 9.92 -6.31 -6.47
CA ILE A 276 9.42 -7.21 -7.52
C ILE A 276 9.39 -6.45 -8.82
N LEU A 277 9.95 -7.07 -9.85
CA LEU A 277 9.84 -6.66 -11.25
C LEU A 277 8.99 -7.69 -12.00
N GLU A 278 8.24 -7.29 -13.03
CA GLU A 278 7.52 -8.23 -13.89
C GLU A 278 7.94 -8.09 -15.35
N PHE A 279 8.21 -9.23 -15.98
CA PHE A 279 8.58 -9.33 -17.40
C PHE A 279 7.57 -10.24 -18.10
N ASP A 280 6.82 -9.72 -19.07
CA ASP A 280 5.78 -10.45 -19.79
C ASP A 280 4.76 -11.17 -18.88
N GLY A 281 4.43 -10.55 -17.74
CA GLY A 281 3.51 -11.10 -16.74
C GLY A 281 4.12 -12.14 -15.79
N HIS A 282 5.43 -12.36 -15.87
CA HIS A 282 6.18 -13.23 -14.98
C HIS A 282 6.97 -12.40 -13.95
N PRO A 283 6.79 -12.65 -12.64
CA PRO A 283 7.47 -11.89 -11.60
C PRO A 283 8.90 -12.40 -11.38
N LEU A 284 9.82 -11.44 -11.28
CA LEU A 284 11.15 -11.56 -10.71
C LEU A 284 11.12 -10.98 -9.29
N VAL A 285 11.33 -11.83 -8.29
CA VAL A 285 11.48 -11.39 -6.88
C VAL A 285 12.96 -11.16 -6.60
N LEU A 286 13.34 -9.93 -6.27
CA LEU A 286 14.72 -9.61 -5.91
C LEU A 286 15.01 -10.07 -4.46
N PRO A 287 16.30 -10.30 -4.10
CA PRO A 287 16.66 -10.66 -2.74
C PRO A 287 16.10 -9.65 -1.74
N PRO A 288 15.54 -10.09 -0.61
CA PRO A 288 15.14 -9.19 0.46
C PRO A 288 16.33 -8.33 0.91
N LEU A 289 16.09 -7.04 1.09
CA LEU A 289 17.05 -6.09 1.62
C LEU A 289 16.66 -5.77 3.06
N GLU A 290 17.58 -5.92 3.99
CA GLU A 290 17.39 -5.51 5.39
C GLU A 290 17.74 -4.03 5.55
N ILE A 291 16.87 -3.31 6.25
CA ILE A 291 17.07 -1.92 6.66
C ILE A 291 17.42 -1.94 8.14
N TRP A 292 18.62 -1.48 8.47
CA TRP A 292 19.08 -1.41 9.85
C TRP A 292 19.36 0.05 10.25
N THR A 293 18.80 0.48 11.38
CA THR A 293 19.07 1.79 11.97
C THR A 293 19.50 1.66 13.43
N PRO A 294 20.42 2.50 13.93
CA PRO A 294 20.83 2.53 15.34
C PRO A 294 19.67 2.85 16.29
N SER A 295 18.70 3.64 15.84
CA SER A 295 17.50 4.00 16.61
C SER A 295 16.47 2.85 16.67
N GLY A 296 16.57 1.87 15.77
CA GLY A 296 15.59 0.80 15.61
C GLY A 296 14.31 1.21 14.88
N THR A 297 14.21 2.47 14.42
CA THR A 297 13.10 2.98 13.60
C THR A 297 13.62 3.56 12.28
N TYR A 298 13.00 3.20 11.16
CA TYR A 298 13.31 3.76 9.84
C TYR A 298 12.38 4.93 9.47
N ASP A 299 12.47 5.99 10.27
CA ASP A 299 11.68 7.22 10.13
C ASP A 299 12.24 8.19 9.06
N PHE A 300 11.62 9.36 8.92
CA PHE A 300 12.03 10.38 7.95
C PHE A 300 13.47 10.87 8.16
N GLU A 301 13.93 11.00 9.40
CA GLU A 301 15.30 11.44 9.71
C GLU A 301 16.32 10.39 9.27
N ALA A 302 16.04 9.11 9.53
CA ALA A 302 16.85 7.98 9.08
C ALA A 302 16.91 7.84 7.54
N ARG A 303 15.89 8.34 6.83
CA ARG A 303 15.81 8.38 5.35
C ARG A 303 16.51 9.59 4.73
N SER A 304 16.54 10.71 5.44
CA SER A 304 17.01 12.00 4.91
C SER A 304 18.44 12.33 5.32
N THR A 305 18.95 11.71 6.38
CA THR A 305 20.29 11.97 6.91
C THR A 305 21.29 10.95 6.36
N PRO A 306 22.41 11.35 5.74
CA PRO A 306 23.46 10.42 5.35
C PRO A 306 24.14 9.76 6.57
N GLY A 307 24.33 8.44 6.52
CA GLY A 307 25.21 7.71 7.44
C GLY A 307 24.61 6.91 8.62
N PRO A 308 23.38 7.14 9.14
CA PRO A 308 22.88 6.34 10.25
C PRO A 308 22.23 5.02 9.80
N THR A 309 21.79 4.89 8.54
CA THR A 309 21.10 3.68 8.05
C THR A 309 22.06 2.80 7.27
N GLU A 310 22.09 1.50 7.60
CA GLU A 310 22.81 0.49 6.85
C GLU A 310 21.83 -0.44 6.12
N PHE A 311 22.21 -0.85 4.91
CA PHE A 311 21.44 -1.80 4.11
C PHE A 311 22.23 -3.08 3.92
N TYR A 312 21.59 -4.22 4.19
CA TYR A 312 22.19 -5.54 4.00
C TYR A 312 21.44 -6.31 2.92
N VAL A 313 22.16 -6.73 1.89
CA VAL A 313 21.61 -7.53 0.79
C VAL A 313 22.49 -8.75 0.50
N PRO A 314 21.95 -9.98 0.57
CA PRO A 314 20.60 -10.30 1.07
C PRO A 314 20.47 -9.93 2.56
N ALA A 315 19.23 -9.69 2.99
CA ALA A 315 18.87 -9.52 4.40
C ALA A 315 19.44 -10.67 5.23
N ARG A 316 19.89 -10.39 6.47
CA ARG A 316 20.53 -11.37 7.34
C ARG A 316 19.52 -12.30 8.02
N LEU A 317 18.72 -12.96 7.20
CA LEU A 317 17.68 -13.91 7.57
C LEU A 317 18.15 -15.34 7.26
N ASP A 318 17.63 -16.33 7.99
CA ASP A 318 17.83 -17.72 7.59
C ASP A 318 17.07 -18.04 6.28
N ALA A 319 17.50 -19.08 5.57
CA ALA A 319 16.97 -19.40 4.25
C ALA A 319 15.44 -19.62 4.22
N LYS A 320 14.86 -20.21 5.28
CA LYS A 320 13.41 -20.45 5.36
C LYS A 320 12.66 -19.14 5.53
N THR A 321 13.17 -18.25 6.39
CA THR A 321 12.61 -16.92 6.61
C THR A 321 12.73 -16.05 5.35
N THR A 322 13.86 -16.14 4.63
CA THR A 322 14.05 -15.49 3.32
C THR A 322 13.01 -15.95 2.30
N GLU A 323 12.80 -17.27 2.15
CA GLU A 323 11.76 -17.80 1.25
C GLU A 323 10.37 -17.31 1.65
N THR A 324 10.07 -17.33 2.96
CA THR A 324 8.77 -16.89 3.50
C THR A 324 8.49 -15.42 3.20
N VAL A 325 9.46 -14.52 3.36
CA VAL A 325 9.27 -13.09 3.08
C VAL A 325 9.19 -12.79 1.58
N SER A 326 9.97 -13.50 0.75
CA SER A 326 9.88 -13.40 -0.70
C SER A 326 8.50 -13.85 -1.22
N ASP A 327 7.97 -14.95 -0.70
CA ASP A 327 6.62 -15.44 -1.03
C ASP A 327 5.52 -14.48 -0.53
N ALA A 328 5.72 -13.88 0.65
CA ALA A 328 4.80 -12.88 1.19
C ALA A 328 4.76 -11.61 0.31
N ALA A 329 5.91 -11.14 -0.16
CA ALA A 329 6.01 -10.01 -1.08
C ALA A 329 5.30 -10.29 -2.41
N LEU A 330 5.50 -11.49 -2.97
CA LEU A 330 4.85 -11.90 -4.21
C LEU A 330 3.33 -12.03 -4.03
N THR A 331 2.89 -12.52 -2.88
CA THR A 331 1.47 -12.58 -2.51
C THR A 331 0.87 -11.19 -2.42
N ALA A 332 1.57 -10.23 -1.78
CA ALA A 332 1.12 -8.84 -1.68
C ALA A 332 1.00 -8.19 -3.07
N HIS A 333 2.04 -8.33 -3.90
CA HIS A 333 2.07 -7.83 -5.28
C HIS A 333 0.83 -8.27 -6.07
N ARG A 334 0.55 -9.57 -6.07
CA ARG A 334 -0.59 -10.16 -6.78
C ARG A 334 -1.93 -9.76 -6.16
N ALA A 335 -2.05 -9.78 -4.84
CA ALA A 335 -3.31 -9.48 -4.15
C ALA A 335 -3.74 -8.03 -4.35
N LEU A 336 -2.78 -7.10 -4.36
CA LEU A 336 -3.01 -5.68 -4.61
C LEU A 336 -3.20 -5.35 -6.11
N GLY A 337 -3.01 -6.32 -7.00
CA GLY A 337 -3.09 -6.12 -8.45
C GLY A 337 -1.98 -5.22 -9.00
N LEU A 338 -0.82 -5.24 -8.35
CA LEU A 338 0.37 -4.52 -8.81
C LEU A 338 0.93 -5.21 -10.07
N ARG A 339 1.71 -4.46 -10.85
CA ARG A 339 2.43 -4.95 -12.03
C ARG A 339 3.71 -4.19 -12.28
N ASP A 340 4.58 -4.78 -13.09
CA ASP A 340 5.86 -4.29 -13.62
C ASP A 340 6.94 -3.99 -12.57
N ILE A 341 6.61 -3.18 -11.56
CA ILE A 341 7.54 -2.73 -10.53
C ILE A 341 6.77 -2.45 -9.25
N SER A 342 7.27 -2.98 -8.14
CA SER A 342 6.77 -2.65 -6.80
C SER A 342 7.82 -2.97 -5.75
N ARG A 343 7.61 -2.45 -4.56
CA ARG A 343 8.37 -2.81 -3.37
C ARG A 343 7.42 -3.02 -2.21
N THR A 344 7.59 -4.09 -1.44
CA THR A 344 6.78 -4.34 -0.25
C THR A 344 7.67 -4.37 0.98
N ASP A 345 7.25 -3.62 2.00
CA ASP A 345 7.99 -3.40 3.23
C ASP A 345 7.35 -4.22 4.36
N PHE A 346 8.18 -4.94 5.10
CA PHE A 346 7.80 -5.85 6.19
C PHE A 346 8.66 -5.62 7.42
N ILE A 347 8.15 -6.01 8.59
CA ILE A 347 9.00 -6.36 9.73
C ILE A 347 8.89 -7.87 9.93
N VAL A 348 10.03 -8.56 9.92
CA VAL A 348 10.12 -9.98 10.27
C VAL A 348 10.25 -10.10 11.78
N ASP A 349 9.20 -10.61 12.44
CA ASP A 349 9.19 -10.73 13.89
C ASP A 349 10.13 -11.84 14.41
N ALA A 350 10.24 -11.96 15.73
CA ALA A 350 11.09 -12.95 16.38
C ALA A 350 10.72 -14.42 16.08
N GLN A 351 9.56 -14.67 15.48
CA GLN A 351 9.12 -16.00 15.03
C GLN A 351 9.41 -16.23 13.53
N GLY A 352 10.09 -15.28 12.87
CA GLY A 352 10.38 -15.32 11.45
C GLY A 352 9.14 -15.06 10.58
N GLN A 353 8.08 -14.46 11.13
CA GLN A 353 6.87 -14.15 10.37
C GLN A 353 6.93 -12.73 9.80
N PRO A 354 6.75 -12.56 8.48
CA PRO A 354 6.73 -11.23 7.87
C PRO A 354 5.40 -10.52 8.15
N GLN A 355 5.49 -9.38 8.82
CA GLN A 355 4.37 -8.49 9.12
C GLN A 355 4.28 -7.40 8.04
N PHE A 356 3.28 -7.49 7.16
CA PHE A 356 3.07 -6.55 6.07
C PHE A 356 2.81 -5.13 6.59
N LEU A 357 3.60 -4.16 6.15
CA LEU A 357 3.44 -2.75 6.50
C LEU A 357 2.74 -1.97 5.40
N GLU A 358 3.32 -2.01 4.19
CA GLU A 358 2.85 -1.30 3.01
C GLU A 358 3.49 -1.83 1.72
N SER A 359 2.93 -1.45 0.56
CA SER A 359 3.56 -1.65 -0.74
C SER A 359 3.66 -0.31 -1.48
N ASN A 360 4.83 -0.04 -2.06
CA ASN A 360 5.11 1.11 -2.88
C ASN A 360 5.07 0.72 -4.37
N VAL A 361 4.34 1.51 -5.16
CA VAL A 361 4.08 1.29 -6.60
C VAL A 361 5.03 2.05 -7.53
N ALA A 362 5.85 2.95 -6.97
CA ALA A 362 6.86 3.75 -7.65
C ALA A 362 8.12 3.83 -6.78
N PRO A 363 8.83 2.71 -6.55
CA PRO A 363 10.00 2.71 -5.69
C PRO A 363 11.08 3.66 -6.23
N GLY A 364 11.82 4.31 -5.33
CA GLY A 364 12.93 5.18 -5.70
C GLY A 364 13.98 4.44 -6.52
N MET A 365 14.68 5.20 -7.38
CA MET A 365 15.68 4.67 -8.30
C MET A 365 17.05 5.35 -8.17
N THR A 366 17.29 6.09 -7.09
CA THR A 366 18.57 6.74 -6.76
C THR A 366 19.68 5.73 -6.43
N ASP A 367 20.92 6.19 -6.24
CA ASP A 367 22.05 5.36 -5.80
C ASP A 367 21.81 4.60 -4.49
N THR A 368 21.10 5.22 -3.56
CA THR A 368 20.78 4.67 -2.24
C THR A 368 19.40 4.03 -2.18
N SER A 369 18.73 3.90 -3.32
CA SER A 369 17.39 3.30 -3.36
C SER A 369 17.45 1.78 -3.24
N LEU A 370 16.43 1.21 -2.60
CA LEU A 370 16.44 -0.20 -2.20
C LEU A 370 16.34 -1.17 -3.38
N LEU A 371 15.57 -0.82 -4.41
CA LEU A 371 15.39 -1.67 -5.60
C LEU A 371 16.69 -1.80 -6.42
N PRO A 372 17.36 -0.71 -6.82
CA PRO A 372 18.65 -0.82 -7.51
C PRO A 372 19.70 -1.60 -6.72
N GLN A 373 19.79 -1.39 -5.39
CA GLN A 373 20.72 -2.14 -4.53
C GLN A 373 20.40 -3.64 -4.53
N SER A 374 19.12 -4.00 -4.44
CA SER A 374 18.69 -5.41 -4.47
C SER A 374 18.98 -6.08 -5.82
N ALA A 375 18.83 -5.35 -6.91
CA ALA A 375 19.15 -5.83 -8.25
C ALA A 375 20.66 -6.04 -8.45
N LEU A 376 21.49 -5.08 -8.03
CA LEU A 376 22.95 -5.18 -8.11
C LEU A 376 23.50 -6.33 -7.27
N ALA A 377 22.99 -6.54 -6.06
CA ALA A 377 23.39 -7.65 -5.19
C ALA A 377 22.97 -9.03 -5.74
N ALA A 378 22.01 -9.07 -6.66
CA ALA A 378 21.63 -10.25 -7.42
C ALA A 378 22.36 -10.36 -8.77
N ASP A 379 23.45 -9.59 -8.97
CA ASP A 379 24.30 -9.55 -10.16
C ASP A 379 23.59 -9.05 -11.44
N TYR A 380 22.48 -8.32 -11.31
CA TYR A 380 21.82 -7.71 -12.48
C TYR A 380 22.57 -6.45 -12.93
N ASN A 381 22.81 -6.34 -14.23
CA ASN A 381 23.24 -5.11 -14.86
C ASN A 381 22.02 -4.17 -15.02
N LEU A 382 22.08 -2.95 -14.46
CA LEU A 382 20.93 -2.03 -14.46
C LEU A 382 20.49 -1.58 -15.87
N PRO A 383 21.40 -1.17 -16.79
CA PRO A 383 21.04 -0.91 -18.19
C PRO A 383 20.26 -2.05 -18.85
N GLU A 384 20.72 -3.30 -18.70
CA GLU A 384 20.05 -4.49 -19.25
C GLU A 384 18.69 -4.73 -18.59
N LEU A 385 18.62 -4.65 -17.26
CA LEU A 385 17.39 -4.89 -16.49
C LEU A 385 16.29 -3.88 -16.82
N TYR A 386 16.64 -2.59 -16.92
CA TYR A 386 15.70 -1.54 -17.27
C TYR A 386 15.26 -1.63 -18.74
N THR A 387 16.17 -2.02 -19.63
CA THR A 387 15.83 -2.32 -21.04
C THR A 387 14.83 -3.46 -21.13
N ALA A 388 15.03 -4.55 -20.38
CA ALA A 388 14.09 -5.67 -20.36
C ALA A 388 12.70 -5.26 -19.86
N LEU A 389 12.64 -4.36 -18.87
CA LEU A 389 11.37 -3.86 -18.32
C LEU A 389 10.61 -3.01 -19.35
N VAL A 390 11.32 -2.09 -20.02
CA VAL A 390 10.79 -1.30 -21.14
C VAL A 390 10.25 -2.22 -22.24
N GLN A 391 11.03 -3.22 -22.65
CA GLN A 391 10.66 -4.12 -23.74
C GLN A 391 9.43 -4.98 -23.37
N SER A 392 9.39 -5.52 -22.15
CA SER A 392 8.25 -6.24 -21.60
C SER A 392 6.96 -5.43 -21.72
N VAL A 393 6.98 -4.13 -21.37
CA VAL A 393 5.78 -3.29 -21.46
C VAL A 393 5.40 -2.97 -22.91
N LEU A 394 6.38 -2.68 -23.78
CA LEU A 394 6.14 -2.44 -25.20
C LEU A 394 5.53 -3.68 -25.90
N ASN A 395 6.01 -4.88 -25.56
CA ASN A 395 5.54 -6.16 -26.13
C ASN A 395 4.06 -6.44 -25.81
N GLN A 396 3.58 -5.94 -24.67
CA GLN A 396 2.21 -6.14 -24.23
C GLN A 396 1.19 -5.28 -25.00
N LYS A 397 1.62 -4.31 -25.82
CA LYS A 397 0.76 -3.45 -26.64
C LYS A 397 -0.43 -2.85 -25.88
N ARG A 398 -0.17 -2.40 -24.65
CA ARG A 398 -1.18 -1.84 -23.74
C ARG A 398 -1.81 -0.59 -24.37
N THR A 399 -2.97 -0.77 -25.00
CA THR A 399 -3.76 0.31 -25.59
C THR A 399 -5.15 0.43 -24.98
N ASP A 400 -5.45 -0.38 -23.94
CA ASP A 400 -6.75 -0.46 -23.23
C ASP A 400 -6.66 -0.45 -21.69
#